data_AF-A0A3D4KWU0-F1
#
_entry.id   AF-A0A3D4KWU0-F1
#
_cell.length_a   1.000
_cell.length_b   1.000
_cell.length_c   1.000
_cell.angle_alpha   90.00
_cell.angle_beta   90.00
_cell.angle_gamma   90.00
#
_symmetry.space_group_name_H-M   'P 1'
#
loop_
_entity.id
_entity.type
_entity.pdbx_description
1 polymer ?
#
loop_
_entity_poly.entity_id
_entity_poly.type
_entity_poly.pdbx_seq_one_letter_code
_entity_poly.pdbx_strand_id
1 'polypeptide(L)'
;MADKVTLKGVKSGIVLRLPETGDFDELLTQVEEKFKNTADFFGNKHLILSIEGRKIEQTEAAQILKLLAENTKVKCEGVVLENQDLDKKFQSILGDDPGHEKELEKLKRERAVMEETIENLHAAVDPANCRVYMGNLRSGANIESAGSVMVIGDVKPGATVTAGGCVFVLGSLQGNADAGAYGDPDAFIFALDMNPIQLRISDAMAIAADSAPKQKRGLFNKKDAPSSPEVALISDGHIVITDLDSDLLKKNKFYKKKKNAIKASEQKDASDEATKTTE
;
A
#
# COMPACT_ATOMS: atom_id res chain seq x y z
N MET A 1 -6.34 9.75 -41.88
CA MET A 1 -6.53 10.78 -40.84
C MET A 1 -5.16 11.10 -40.28
N ALA A 2 -4.83 12.37 -40.05
CA ALA A 2 -3.49 12.74 -39.58
C ALA A 2 -3.24 12.09 -38.21
N ASP A 3 -2.14 11.36 -38.11
CA ASP A 3 -1.73 10.61 -36.92
C ASP A 3 -1.29 11.62 -35.85
N LYS A 4 -2.22 12.06 -35.00
CA LYS A 4 -1.99 13.21 -34.10
C LYS A 4 -1.22 12.83 -32.82
N VAL A 5 -1.36 11.57 -32.40
CA VAL A 5 -0.66 11.05 -31.22
C VAL A 5 0.70 10.50 -31.66
N THR A 6 1.78 10.79 -30.94
CA THR A 6 3.10 10.22 -31.26
C THR A 6 3.73 9.56 -30.04
N LEU A 7 4.37 8.41 -30.25
CA LEU A 7 5.15 7.70 -29.25
C LEU A 7 6.62 7.81 -29.61
N LYS A 8 7.43 8.29 -28.67
CA LYS A 8 8.88 8.36 -28.82
C LYS A 8 9.52 7.58 -27.67
N GLY A 9 10.23 6.50 -28.02
CA GLY A 9 11.06 5.78 -27.06
C GLY A 9 12.25 6.62 -26.65
N VAL A 10 12.52 6.69 -25.35
CA VAL A 10 13.74 7.27 -24.77
C VAL A 10 14.42 6.23 -23.89
N LYS A 11 15.68 6.46 -23.51
CA LYS A 11 16.47 5.48 -22.72
C LYS A 11 15.76 5.00 -21.44
N SER A 12 14.82 5.78 -20.91
CA SER A 12 14.19 5.61 -19.61
C SER A 12 12.69 5.36 -19.60
N GLY A 13 12.05 5.37 -20.77
CA GLY A 13 10.59 5.34 -20.84
C GLY A 13 10.05 5.74 -22.21
N ILE A 14 8.80 6.16 -22.23
CA ILE A 14 8.11 6.60 -23.46
C ILE A 14 7.60 8.00 -23.25
N VAL A 15 7.85 8.85 -24.24
CA VAL A 15 7.16 10.13 -24.38
C VAL A 15 5.94 9.92 -25.26
N LEU A 16 4.77 10.07 -24.67
CA LEU A 16 3.49 10.16 -25.35
C LEU A 16 3.18 11.63 -25.61
N ARG A 17 3.26 12.05 -26.85
CA ARG A 17 2.90 13.41 -27.24
C ARG A 17 1.48 13.43 -27.79
N LEU A 18 0.63 14.16 -27.11
CA LEU A 18 -0.76 14.45 -27.47
C LEU A 18 -0.83 15.83 -28.14
N PRO A 19 -1.71 16.03 -29.13
CA PRO A 19 -1.94 17.35 -29.70
C PRO A 19 -2.61 18.26 -28.67
N GLU A 20 -2.23 19.55 -28.67
CA GLU A 20 -2.77 20.56 -27.76
C GLU A 20 -4.29 20.71 -27.86
N THR A 21 -4.85 20.43 -29.05
CA THR A 21 -6.29 20.50 -29.34
C THR A 21 -6.79 19.19 -29.95
N GLY A 22 -7.99 18.77 -29.53
CA GLY A 22 -8.64 17.55 -29.98
C GLY A 22 -9.59 16.98 -28.93
N ASP A 23 -10.52 16.14 -29.34
CA ASP A 23 -11.36 15.40 -28.40
C ASP A 23 -10.55 14.35 -27.64
N PHE A 24 -10.75 14.22 -26.33
CA PHE A 24 -9.91 13.33 -25.50
C PHE A 24 -10.23 11.84 -25.75
N ASP A 25 -11.48 11.49 -26.02
CA ASP A 25 -11.88 10.11 -26.29
C ASP A 25 -11.33 9.63 -27.65
N GLU A 26 -11.30 10.53 -28.64
CA GLU A 26 -10.62 10.28 -29.92
C GLU A 26 -9.11 10.06 -29.75
N LEU A 27 -8.48 10.77 -28.80
CA LEU A 27 -7.05 10.60 -28.48
C LEU A 27 -6.79 9.31 -27.73
N LEU A 28 -7.63 8.92 -26.77
CA LEU A 28 -7.51 7.64 -26.06
C LEU A 28 -7.54 6.46 -27.03
N THR A 29 -8.43 6.50 -28.02
CA THR A 29 -8.53 5.46 -29.06
C THR A 29 -7.21 5.35 -29.85
N GLN A 30 -6.62 6.49 -30.22
CA GLN A 30 -5.33 6.52 -30.93
C GLN A 30 -4.15 6.08 -30.05
N VAL A 31 -4.15 6.43 -28.77
CA VAL A 31 -3.16 5.96 -27.79
C VAL A 31 -3.22 4.44 -27.69
N GLU A 32 -4.42 3.87 -27.55
CA GLU A 32 -4.62 2.43 -27.45
C GLU A 32 -4.04 1.70 -28.68
N GLU A 33 -4.40 2.14 -29.89
CA GLU A 33 -3.91 1.54 -31.13
C GLU A 33 -2.38 1.62 -31.23
N LYS A 34 -1.77 2.75 -30.87
CA LYS A 34 -0.31 2.89 -30.92
C LYS A 34 0.39 1.99 -29.92
N PHE A 35 -0.13 1.87 -28.70
CA PHE A 35 0.49 0.99 -27.70
C PHE A 35 0.27 -0.49 -28.01
N LYS A 36 -0.87 -0.89 -28.58
CA LYS A 36 -1.09 -2.26 -29.08
C LYS A 36 -0.08 -2.63 -30.17
N ASN A 37 0.13 -1.73 -31.12
CA ASN A 37 1.06 -1.95 -32.24
C ASN A 37 2.55 -1.94 -31.82
N THR A 38 2.85 -1.41 -30.63
CA THR A 38 4.22 -1.28 -30.13
C THR A 38 4.48 -2.15 -28.89
N ALA A 39 3.49 -2.94 -28.44
CA ALA A 39 3.53 -3.72 -27.20
C ALA A 39 4.66 -4.76 -27.16
N ASP A 40 5.00 -5.36 -28.31
CA ASP A 40 6.08 -6.34 -28.42
C ASP A 40 7.47 -5.71 -28.23
N PHE A 41 7.59 -4.38 -28.38
CA PHE A 41 8.84 -3.64 -28.22
C PHE A 41 9.19 -3.40 -26.73
N PHE A 42 8.18 -3.37 -25.85
CA PHE A 42 8.37 -2.92 -24.46
C PHE A 42 8.65 -4.06 -23.46
N GLY A 43 8.33 -5.31 -23.81
CA GLY A 43 8.60 -6.48 -22.97
C GLY A 43 8.05 -6.34 -21.53
N ASN A 44 8.59 -7.13 -20.60
CA ASN A 44 8.21 -7.10 -19.17
C ASN A 44 8.89 -5.96 -18.37
N LYS A 45 9.32 -4.86 -19.01
CA LYS A 45 10.07 -3.79 -18.33
C LYS A 45 9.12 -2.81 -17.64
N HIS A 46 9.53 -2.34 -16.47
CA HIS A 46 8.91 -1.23 -15.75
C HIS A 46 9.08 0.06 -16.56
N LEU A 47 7.97 0.70 -16.93
CA LEU A 47 7.98 1.82 -17.86
C LEU A 47 7.44 3.11 -17.21
N ILE A 48 8.11 4.23 -17.47
CA ILE A 48 7.64 5.57 -17.10
C ILE A 48 7.06 6.25 -18.35
N LEU A 49 5.84 6.78 -18.22
CA LEU A 49 5.13 7.47 -19.30
C LEU A 49 5.17 8.99 -19.07
N SER A 50 5.85 9.71 -19.96
CA SER A 50 5.81 11.19 -19.98
C SER A 50 4.75 11.65 -20.97
N ILE A 51 3.80 12.47 -20.53
CA ILE A 51 2.77 13.01 -21.42
C ILE A 51 3.10 14.47 -21.75
N GLU A 52 3.24 14.77 -23.03
CA GLU A 52 3.63 16.09 -23.54
C GLU A 52 2.63 16.64 -24.56
N GLY A 53 2.65 17.96 -24.77
CA GLY A 53 1.97 18.62 -25.90
C GLY A 53 0.51 18.97 -25.63
N ARG A 54 -0.07 18.47 -24.54
CA ARG A 54 -1.39 18.87 -24.04
C ARG A 54 -1.35 18.89 -22.51
N LYS A 55 -1.96 19.93 -21.91
CA LYS A 55 -2.23 19.94 -20.47
C LYS A 55 -3.31 18.90 -20.16
N ILE A 56 -2.95 17.96 -19.29
CA ILE A 56 -3.76 16.80 -18.94
C ILE A 56 -4.05 16.88 -17.45
N GLU A 57 -5.31 16.73 -17.07
CA GLU A 57 -5.71 16.66 -15.66
C GLU A 57 -5.42 15.27 -15.05
N GLN A 58 -5.41 15.17 -13.72
CA GLN A 58 -5.15 13.90 -13.04
C GLN A 58 -6.15 12.80 -13.43
N THR A 59 -7.40 13.17 -13.71
CA THR A 59 -8.47 12.28 -14.15
C THR A 59 -8.19 11.72 -15.55
N GLU A 60 -7.80 12.57 -16.50
CA GLU A 60 -7.40 12.20 -17.86
C GLU A 60 -6.13 11.32 -17.83
N ALA A 61 -5.15 11.63 -16.98
CA ALA A 61 -3.95 10.82 -16.80
C ALA A 61 -4.28 9.41 -16.25
N ALA A 62 -5.19 9.32 -15.28
CA ALA A 62 -5.66 8.06 -14.74
C ALA A 62 -6.42 7.23 -15.80
N GLN A 63 -7.17 7.88 -16.70
CA GLN A 63 -7.84 7.21 -17.82
C GLN A 63 -6.83 6.62 -18.81
N ILE A 64 -5.75 7.34 -19.14
CA ILE A 64 -4.68 6.81 -19.99
C ILE A 64 -3.98 5.62 -19.31
N LEU A 65 -3.66 5.72 -18.02
CA LEU A 65 -3.05 4.62 -17.28
C LEU A 65 -3.94 3.37 -17.23
N LYS A 66 -5.23 3.57 -16.96
CA LYS A 66 -6.22 2.49 -16.92
C LYS A 66 -6.35 1.82 -18.28
N LEU A 67 -6.44 2.60 -19.35
CA LEU A 67 -6.47 2.11 -20.73
C LEU A 67 -5.25 1.22 -21.04
N LEU A 68 -4.05 1.67 -20.67
CA LEU A 68 -2.82 0.90 -20.91
C LEU A 68 -2.78 -0.38 -20.09
N ALA A 69 -3.22 -0.35 -18.83
CA ALA A 69 -3.24 -1.53 -17.96
C ALA A 69 -4.27 -2.58 -18.41
N GLU A 70 -5.44 -2.16 -18.89
CA GLU A 70 -6.52 -3.06 -19.28
C GLU A 70 -6.34 -3.63 -20.69
N ASN A 71 -5.83 -2.83 -21.62
CA ASN A 71 -5.87 -3.15 -23.05
C ASN A 71 -4.49 -3.42 -23.67
N THR A 72 -3.41 -3.34 -22.89
CA THR A 72 -2.04 -3.55 -23.40
C THR A 72 -1.22 -4.40 -22.42
N LYS A 73 -0.12 -4.98 -22.92
CA LYS A 73 0.82 -5.75 -22.08
C LYS A 73 1.80 -4.86 -21.30
N VAL A 74 1.67 -3.53 -21.40
CA VAL A 74 2.64 -2.58 -20.86
C VAL A 74 2.35 -2.31 -19.38
N LYS A 75 3.34 -2.53 -18.52
CA LYS A 75 3.28 -2.19 -17.10
C LYS A 75 3.89 -0.82 -16.87
N CYS A 76 3.04 0.21 -16.84
CA CYS A 76 3.44 1.57 -16.49
C CYS A 76 3.44 1.74 -14.97
N GLU A 77 4.58 2.12 -14.38
CA GLU A 77 4.69 2.35 -12.93
C GLU A 77 4.40 3.80 -12.53
N GLY A 78 4.41 4.73 -13.48
CA GLY A 78 4.11 6.13 -13.20
C GLY A 78 3.87 6.95 -14.46
N VAL A 79 3.08 8.01 -14.29
CA VAL A 79 2.87 9.07 -15.29
C VAL A 79 3.48 10.35 -14.81
N VAL A 80 4.16 11.01 -15.74
CA VAL A 80 4.79 12.30 -15.51
C VAL A 80 4.05 13.33 -16.35
N LEU A 81 3.38 14.27 -15.65
CA LEU A 81 2.68 15.41 -16.24
C LEU A 81 3.59 16.64 -16.10
N GLU A 82 3.77 17.39 -17.19
CA GLU A 82 4.68 18.53 -17.36
C GLU A 82 5.13 19.21 -16.06
N ASN A 83 6.44 19.11 -15.78
CA ASN A 83 7.15 20.00 -14.87
C ASN A 83 8.55 20.30 -15.45
N GLN A 84 8.90 21.58 -15.57
CA GLN A 84 10.16 22.05 -16.18
C GLN A 84 11.45 21.60 -15.46
N ASP A 85 11.33 20.92 -14.30
CA ASP A 85 12.44 20.37 -13.53
C ASP A 85 12.73 18.89 -13.81
N LEU A 86 11.98 18.28 -14.74
CA LEU A 86 12.11 16.86 -15.04
C LEU A 86 13.35 16.52 -15.83
N ASP A 87 13.83 17.36 -16.75
CA ASP A 87 15.10 17.07 -17.44
C ASP A 87 16.28 17.02 -16.45
N LYS A 88 16.25 17.82 -15.38
CA LYS A 88 17.24 17.76 -14.30
C LYS A 88 17.05 16.54 -13.40
N LYS A 89 15.80 16.15 -13.09
CA LYS A 89 15.47 14.93 -12.34
C LYS A 89 15.66 13.64 -13.16
N PHE A 90 15.57 13.70 -14.48
CA PHE A 90 15.77 12.57 -15.39
C PHE A 90 17.25 12.46 -15.78
N GLN A 91 17.95 13.57 -16.05
CA GLN A 91 19.42 13.54 -16.19
C GLN A 91 20.09 13.10 -14.89
N SER A 92 19.51 13.40 -13.73
CA SER A 92 19.98 12.82 -12.47
C SER A 92 19.69 11.31 -12.42
N ILE A 93 18.46 10.86 -12.69
CA ILE A 93 18.15 9.42 -12.61
C ILE A 93 18.83 8.55 -13.71
N LEU A 94 19.24 9.13 -14.85
CA LEU A 94 19.65 8.39 -16.05
C LEU A 94 21.01 8.79 -16.67
N GLY A 95 21.69 9.80 -16.13
CA GLY A 95 22.93 10.34 -16.69
C GLY A 95 24.17 9.58 -16.23
N ASP A 96 24.98 9.11 -17.19
CA ASP A 96 26.38 8.65 -17.04
C ASP A 96 27.32 9.80 -16.60
N ASP A 97 26.97 10.56 -15.55
CA ASP A 97 27.86 11.55 -14.94
C ASP A 97 28.59 10.90 -13.75
N PRO A 98 29.94 10.86 -13.72
CA PRO A 98 30.71 10.30 -12.60
C PRO A 98 30.45 10.97 -11.24
N GLY A 99 29.84 12.18 -11.21
CA GLY A 99 29.32 12.77 -9.97
C GLY A 99 28.04 12.08 -9.48
N HIS A 100 27.21 11.60 -10.40
CA HIS A 100 25.93 10.97 -10.14
C HIS A 100 26.05 9.54 -9.64
N GLU A 101 27.05 8.80 -10.12
CA GLU A 101 27.36 7.47 -9.59
C GLU A 101 27.77 7.57 -8.11
N LYS A 102 28.52 8.61 -7.73
CA LYS A 102 28.87 8.88 -6.32
C LYS A 102 27.68 9.29 -5.48
N GLU A 103 26.77 10.10 -6.01
CA GLU A 103 25.57 10.55 -5.30
C GLU A 103 24.53 9.43 -5.17
N LEU A 104 24.37 8.60 -6.21
CA LEU A 104 23.52 7.42 -6.18
C LEU A 104 24.10 6.34 -5.26
N GLU A 105 25.41 6.11 -5.29
CA GLU A 105 26.08 5.22 -4.32
C GLU A 105 25.95 5.75 -2.89
N LYS A 106 26.00 7.07 -2.69
CA LYS A 106 25.76 7.70 -1.39
C LYS A 106 24.31 7.49 -0.93
N LEU A 107 23.32 7.76 -1.77
CA LEU A 107 21.90 7.55 -1.48
C LEU A 107 21.56 6.07 -1.27
N LYS A 108 22.13 5.16 -2.07
CA LYS A 108 22.00 3.71 -1.89
C LYS A 108 22.61 3.26 -0.58
N ARG A 109 23.80 3.78 -0.20
CA ARG A 109 24.41 3.49 1.10
C ARG A 109 23.58 4.05 2.25
N GLU A 110 23.11 5.29 2.16
CA GLU A 110 22.25 5.89 3.18
C GLU A 110 20.93 5.12 3.33
N ARG A 111 20.32 4.69 2.22
CA ARG A 111 19.12 3.84 2.20
C ARG A 111 19.41 2.45 2.77
N ALA A 112 20.53 1.82 2.40
CA ALA A 112 20.92 0.51 2.91
C ALA A 112 21.20 0.57 4.43
N VAL A 113 21.87 1.62 4.90
CA VAL A 113 22.09 1.85 6.34
C VAL A 113 20.76 2.08 7.07
N MET A 114 19.83 2.83 6.46
CA MET A 114 18.49 3.05 7.02
C MET A 114 17.69 1.75 7.06
N GLU A 115 17.68 0.97 5.97
CA GLU A 115 17.03 -0.34 5.88
C GLU A 115 17.61 -1.30 6.91
N GLU A 116 18.93 -1.40 7.03
CA GLU A 116 19.62 -2.23 8.03
C GLU A 116 19.32 -1.75 9.46
N THR A 117 19.23 -0.44 9.70
CA THR A 117 18.85 0.12 11.01
C THR A 117 17.40 -0.23 11.36
N ILE A 118 16.48 -0.11 10.41
CA ILE A 118 15.07 -0.51 10.57
C ILE A 118 14.98 -2.01 10.81
N GLU A 119 15.73 -2.82 10.07
CA GLU A 119 15.74 -4.28 10.20
C GLU A 119 16.30 -4.72 11.56
N ASN A 120 17.35 -4.05 12.06
CA ASN A 120 17.89 -4.27 13.41
C ASN A 120 16.92 -3.81 14.51
N LEU A 121 16.24 -2.68 14.32
CA LEU A 121 15.19 -2.21 15.24
C LEU A 121 14.00 -3.17 15.25
N HIS A 122 13.57 -3.67 14.08
CA HIS A 122 12.53 -4.69 13.95
C HIS A 122 12.95 -6.02 14.58
N ALA A 123 14.22 -6.42 14.45
CA ALA A 123 14.74 -7.62 15.11
C ALA A 123 14.79 -7.46 16.65
N ALA A 124 14.97 -6.24 17.16
CA ALA A 124 14.93 -5.92 18.58
C ALA A 124 13.50 -5.82 19.15
N VAL A 125 12.50 -5.59 18.29
CA VAL A 125 11.08 -5.58 18.66
C VAL A 125 10.54 -6.98 18.46
N ASP A 126 10.33 -7.71 19.56
CA ASP A 126 9.63 -9.00 19.50
C ASP A 126 8.27 -8.79 18.80
N PRO A 127 8.03 -9.41 17.62
CA PRO A 127 6.76 -9.28 16.93
C PRO A 127 5.58 -9.68 17.82
N ALA A 128 5.78 -10.61 18.77
CA ALA A 128 4.78 -11.06 19.73
C ALA A 128 4.46 -10.05 20.83
N ASN A 129 5.27 -9.00 21.00
CA ASN A 129 5.00 -7.95 21.95
C ASN A 129 3.76 -7.15 21.54
N CYS A 130 2.74 -7.21 22.39
CA CYS A 130 1.47 -6.54 22.17
C CYS A 130 1.15 -5.65 23.37
N ARG A 131 1.05 -4.33 23.12
CA ARG A 131 0.61 -3.38 24.14
C ARG A 131 -0.91 -3.49 24.28
N VAL A 132 -1.37 -3.89 25.46
CA VAL A 132 -2.80 -4.00 25.76
C VAL A 132 -3.30 -2.72 26.46
N TYR A 133 -4.34 -2.11 25.92
CA TYR A 133 -5.06 -1.00 26.51
C TYR A 133 -6.45 -1.46 26.96
N MET A 134 -6.83 -1.11 28.19
CA MET A 134 -8.13 -1.44 28.78
C MET A 134 -9.01 -0.20 28.82
N GLY A 135 -10.15 -0.23 28.13
CA GLY A 135 -11.13 0.85 28.10
C GLY A 135 -11.25 1.57 26.75
N ASN A 136 -12.09 2.62 26.73
CA ASN A 136 -12.41 3.34 25.50
C ASN A 136 -11.46 4.52 25.27
N LEU A 137 -10.93 4.62 24.05
CA LEU A 137 -10.16 5.77 23.58
C LEU A 137 -11.10 6.86 23.06
N ARG A 138 -10.86 8.11 23.45
CA ARG A 138 -11.69 9.28 23.08
C ARG A 138 -10.84 10.36 22.43
N SER A 139 -11.50 11.39 21.88
CA SER A 139 -10.88 12.51 21.19
C SER A 139 -9.63 13.04 21.91
N GLY A 140 -8.50 13.08 21.20
CA GLY A 140 -7.20 13.51 21.71
C GLY A 140 -6.31 12.38 22.25
N ALA A 141 -6.84 11.17 22.44
CA ALA A 141 -6.03 10.02 22.83
C ALA A 141 -5.20 9.52 21.63
N ASN A 142 -3.88 9.41 21.83
CA ASN A 142 -2.95 8.79 20.88
C ASN A 142 -2.22 7.65 21.57
N ILE A 143 -2.44 6.41 21.11
CA ILE A 143 -1.75 5.23 21.61
C ILE A 143 -0.78 4.75 20.56
N GLU A 144 0.48 4.61 20.92
CA GLU A 144 1.55 4.16 20.02
C GLU A 144 2.31 2.98 20.61
N SER A 145 2.69 2.03 19.75
CA SER A 145 3.62 0.96 20.11
C SER A 145 4.45 0.53 18.91
N ALA A 146 5.72 0.20 19.16
CA ALA A 146 6.56 -0.38 18.13
C ALA A 146 6.15 -1.80 17.71
N GLY A 147 5.46 -2.53 18.60
CA GLY A 147 4.87 -3.84 18.33
C GLY A 147 3.40 -3.73 17.91
N SER A 148 2.61 -4.75 18.26
CA SER A 148 1.15 -4.70 18.03
C SER A 148 0.43 -3.96 19.16
N VAL A 149 -0.76 -3.41 18.89
CA VAL A 149 -1.62 -2.81 19.92
C VAL A 149 -2.96 -3.55 19.98
N MET A 150 -3.40 -3.89 21.19
CA MET A 150 -4.74 -4.42 21.43
C MET A 150 -5.52 -3.47 22.35
N VAL A 151 -6.69 -3.02 21.90
CA VAL A 151 -7.63 -2.22 22.66
C VAL A 151 -8.79 -3.11 23.07
N ILE A 152 -8.98 -3.28 24.37
CA ILE A 152 -10.17 -3.92 24.96
C ILE A 152 -11.18 -2.80 25.27
N GLY A 153 -11.93 -2.40 24.24
CA GLY A 153 -12.83 -1.26 24.27
C GLY A 153 -13.00 -0.62 22.89
N ASP A 154 -13.69 0.51 22.87
CA ASP A 154 -13.94 1.27 21.65
C ASP A 154 -12.84 2.29 21.35
N VAL A 155 -12.62 2.55 20.07
CA VAL A 155 -11.82 3.69 19.57
C VAL A 155 -12.78 4.71 19.00
N LYS A 156 -13.04 5.81 19.71
CA LYS A 156 -14.01 6.83 19.31
C LYS A 156 -13.43 7.83 18.29
N PRO A 157 -14.28 8.62 17.61
CA PRO A 157 -13.83 9.71 16.74
C PRO A 157 -12.82 10.63 17.45
N GLY A 158 -11.76 11.00 16.73
CA GLY A 158 -10.67 11.82 17.24
C GLY A 158 -9.61 11.10 18.09
N ALA A 159 -9.76 9.79 18.33
CA ALA A 159 -8.70 8.96 18.88
C ALA A 159 -7.88 8.31 17.75
N THR A 160 -6.59 8.09 18.01
CA THR A 160 -5.67 7.42 17.07
C THR A 160 -4.94 6.27 17.77
N VAL A 161 -4.83 5.15 17.08
CA VAL A 161 -4.04 3.99 17.49
C VAL A 161 -2.99 3.71 16.43
N THR A 162 -1.72 3.71 16.80
CA THR A 162 -0.58 3.46 15.91
C THR A 162 0.20 2.25 16.41
N ALA A 163 0.42 1.28 15.52
CA ALA A 163 1.20 0.07 15.80
C ALA A 163 2.22 -0.17 14.69
N GLY A 164 3.47 -0.47 15.07
CA GLY A 164 4.46 -1.01 14.14
C GLY A 164 4.07 -2.41 13.63
N GLY A 165 3.31 -3.17 14.43
CA GLY A 165 2.69 -4.43 14.06
C GLY A 165 1.19 -4.29 13.72
N CYS A 166 0.37 -5.22 14.22
CA CYS A 166 -1.08 -5.20 13.98
C CYS A 166 -1.84 -4.37 15.02
N VAL A 167 -3.04 -3.93 14.66
CA VAL A 167 -3.99 -3.29 15.59
C VAL A 167 -5.20 -4.21 15.80
N PHE A 168 -5.55 -4.45 17.06
CA PHE A 168 -6.72 -5.24 17.45
C PHE A 168 -7.65 -4.37 18.29
N VAL A 169 -8.89 -4.18 17.85
CA VAL A 169 -9.92 -3.45 18.58
C VAL A 169 -11.03 -4.43 18.96
N LEU A 170 -11.04 -4.86 20.22
CA LEU A 170 -12.11 -5.67 20.78
C LEU A 170 -13.31 -4.79 21.17
N GLY A 171 -13.84 -4.10 20.17
CA GLY A 171 -14.91 -3.10 20.27
C GLY A 171 -15.17 -2.44 18.92
N SER A 172 -15.77 -1.25 18.93
CA SER A 172 -16.05 -0.46 17.72
C SER A 172 -14.88 0.47 17.40
N LEU A 173 -14.39 0.40 16.16
CA LEU A 173 -13.35 1.29 15.62
C LEU A 173 -14.00 2.43 14.82
N GLN A 174 -14.10 3.61 15.43
CA GLN A 174 -14.73 4.83 14.89
C GLN A 174 -13.73 5.99 14.74
N GLY A 175 -12.50 5.82 15.23
CA GLY A 175 -11.41 6.79 15.11
C GLY A 175 -10.45 6.42 13.99
N ASN A 176 -9.16 6.66 14.22
CA ASN A 176 -8.08 6.33 13.29
C ASN A 176 -7.29 5.12 13.78
N ALA A 177 -6.88 4.26 12.86
CA ALA A 177 -5.96 3.17 13.15
C ALA A 177 -4.85 3.10 12.08
N ASP A 178 -3.62 2.95 12.54
CA ASP A 178 -2.40 2.83 11.75
C ASP A 178 -1.68 1.54 12.19
N ALA A 179 -1.50 0.61 11.27
CA ALA A 179 -0.83 -0.67 11.48
C ALA A 179 0.34 -0.82 10.51
N GLY A 180 1.34 -1.62 10.87
CA GLY A 180 2.53 -1.76 10.05
C GLY A 180 3.24 -0.43 9.85
N ALA A 181 3.17 0.49 10.82
CA ALA A 181 3.60 1.89 10.69
C ALA A 181 5.09 2.06 10.31
N TYR A 182 5.89 0.99 10.46
CA TYR A 182 7.30 0.93 10.08
C TYR A 182 7.54 0.15 8.77
N GLY A 183 6.51 0.01 7.93
CA GLY A 183 6.63 -0.58 6.60
C GLY A 183 6.35 -2.08 6.54
N ASP A 184 5.51 -2.62 7.42
CA ASP A 184 5.04 -4.02 7.31
C ASP A 184 3.69 -4.06 6.56
N PRO A 185 3.68 -4.36 5.24
CA PRO A 185 2.44 -4.44 4.46
C PRO A 185 1.63 -5.70 4.76
N ASP A 186 2.21 -6.70 5.46
CA ASP A 186 1.48 -7.89 5.91
C ASP A 186 0.67 -7.60 7.20
N ALA A 187 0.86 -6.46 7.85
CA ALA A 187 0.08 -6.07 9.02
C ALA A 187 -1.42 -5.91 8.68
N PHE A 188 -2.26 -6.04 9.69
CA PHE A 188 -3.71 -5.87 9.53
C PHE A 188 -4.33 -5.17 10.73
N ILE A 189 -5.54 -4.65 10.52
CA ILE A 189 -6.35 -4.01 11.55
C ILE A 189 -7.60 -4.86 11.74
N PHE A 190 -7.88 -5.25 12.97
CA PHE A 190 -9.05 -6.03 13.34
C PHE A 190 -9.97 -5.20 14.24
N ALA A 191 -11.29 -5.28 13.99
CA ALA A 191 -12.30 -4.69 14.87
C ALA A 191 -13.56 -5.58 14.95
N LEU A 192 -14.28 -5.54 16.06
CA LEU A 192 -15.60 -6.19 16.17
C LEU A 192 -16.67 -5.44 15.37
N ASP A 193 -16.50 -4.13 15.21
CA ASP A 193 -17.33 -3.26 14.38
C ASP A 193 -16.41 -2.22 13.70
N MET A 194 -16.27 -2.31 12.37
CA MET A 194 -15.39 -1.45 11.59
C MET A 194 -16.20 -0.27 11.02
N ASN A 195 -15.97 0.92 11.57
CA ASN A 195 -16.51 2.18 11.06
C ASN A 195 -15.50 3.36 11.20
N PRO A 196 -14.24 3.17 10.76
CA PRO A 196 -13.14 4.11 11.02
C PRO A 196 -13.34 5.43 10.27
N ILE A 197 -12.74 6.51 10.78
CA ILE A 197 -12.52 7.72 9.98
C ILE A 197 -11.42 7.47 8.96
N GLN A 198 -10.33 6.85 9.41
CA GLN A 198 -9.15 6.58 8.60
C GLN A 198 -8.48 5.27 9.03
N LEU A 199 -8.04 4.51 8.04
CA LEU A 199 -7.16 3.37 8.21
C LEU A 199 -5.85 3.61 7.46
N ARG A 200 -4.75 3.16 8.03
CA ARG A 200 -3.46 3.08 7.39
C ARG A 200 -2.82 1.73 7.66
N ILE A 201 -2.26 1.13 6.63
CA ILE A 201 -1.47 -0.09 6.75
C ILE A 201 -0.22 0.12 5.90
N SER A 202 0.95 0.17 6.52
CA SER A 202 2.20 0.56 5.84
C SER A 202 2.00 1.87 5.06
N ASP A 203 2.21 1.84 3.74
CA ASP A 203 2.09 3.02 2.88
C ASP A 203 0.66 3.22 2.34
N ALA A 204 -0.21 2.23 2.50
CA ALA A 204 -1.59 2.28 2.02
C ALA A 204 -2.46 3.04 3.02
N MET A 205 -3.30 3.93 2.50
CA MET A 205 -4.24 4.71 3.29
C MET A 205 -5.65 4.59 2.71
N ALA A 206 -6.62 4.36 3.59
CA ALA A 206 -8.03 4.42 3.27
C ALA A 206 -8.71 5.42 4.20
N ILE A 207 -9.50 6.32 3.61
CA ILE A 207 -10.39 7.20 4.33
C ILE A 207 -11.79 6.65 4.10
N ALA A 208 -12.59 6.54 5.15
CA ALA A 208 -13.97 6.16 4.95
C ALA A 208 -14.66 7.23 4.09
N ALA A 209 -15.15 6.84 2.92
CA ALA A 209 -15.99 7.71 2.12
C ALA A 209 -17.22 8.10 2.95
N ASP A 210 -17.58 9.39 2.93
CA ASP A 210 -18.83 9.87 3.54
C ASP A 210 -20.00 9.09 2.92
N SER A 211 -20.45 8.06 3.64
CA SER A 211 -21.69 7.32 3.39
C SER A 211 -21.83 6.71 1.99
N ALA A 212 -21.13 5.62 1.70
CA ALA A 212 -21.83 4.54 1.01
C ALA A 212 -22.64 3.83 2.11
N PRO A 213 -23.99 3.90 2.10
CA PRO A 213 -24.77 3.19 3.10
C PRO A 213 -24.40 1.71 3.00
N LYS A 214 -23.90 1.11 4.10
CA LYS A 214 -23.93 -0.36 4.26
C LYS A 214 -25.34 -0.75 3.80
N GLN A 215 -25.45 -1.44 2.66
CA GLN A 215 -26.74 -1.71 2.02
C GLN A 215 -27.68 -2.17 3.13
N LYS A 216 -28.72 -1.39 3.40
CA LYS A 216 -29.72 -1.78 4.37
C LYS A 216 -30.29 -3.09 3.86
N ARG A 217 -29.85 -4.19 4.47
CA ARG A 217 -30.49 -5.50 4.38
C ARG A 217 -31.99 -5.24 4.50
N GLY A 218 -32.74 -5.74 3.53
CA GLY A 218 -34.06 -5.24 3.14
C GLY A 218 -35.07 -5.01 4.26
N LEU A 219 -36.14 -4.29 3.91
CA LEU A 219 -37.19 -3.69 4.76
C LEU A 219 -37.88 -4.59 5.80
N PHE A 220 -37.52 -5.86 5.93
CA PHE A 220 -38.10 -6.78 6.91
C PHE A 220 -36.98 -7.52 7.67
N ASN A 221 -36.88 -7.21 8.97
CA ASN A 221 -36.15 -7.93 10.03
C ASN A 221 -34.61 -7.99 9.94
N LYS A 222 -33.92 -7.08 10.66
CA LYS A 222 -33.15 -7.40 11.89
C LYS A 222 -32.49 -6.13 12.43
N LYS A 223 -33.02 -5.58 13.54
CA LYS A 223 -32.30 -4.58 14.36
C LYS A 223 -31.25 -5.22 15.29
N ASP A 224 -31.10 -6.55 15.23
CA ASP A 224 -30.37 -7.36 16.20
C ASP A 224 -29.47 -8.43 15.53
N ALA A 225 -28.93 -8.18 14.33
CA ALA A 225 -27.82 -9.01 13.83
C ALA A 225 -26.53 -8.48 14.44
N PRO A 226 -25.77 -9.27 15.22
CA PRO A 226 -24.45 -8.82 15.67
C PRO A 226 -23.60 -8.50 14.44
N SER A 227 -22.93 -7.34 14.45
CA SER A 227 -21.91 -7.02 13.46
C SER A 227 -20.90 -8.17 13.44
N SER A 228 -20.60 -8.72 12.26
CA SER A 228 -19.49 -9.64 12.14
C SER A 228 -18.20 -8.87 12.41
N PRO A 229 -17.22 -9.48 13.11
CA PRO A 229 -15.90 -8.90 13.19
C PRO A 229 -15.30 -8.77 11.81
N GLU A 230 -14.62 -7.66 11.56
CA GLU A 230 -14.04 -7.31 10.26
C GLU A 230 -12.52 -7.14 10.39
N VAL A 231 -11.83 -7.38 9.29
CA VAL A 231 -10.38 -7.20 9.15
C VAL A 231 -10.11 -6.29 7.95
N ALA A 232 -9.26 -5.29 8.16
CA ALA A 232 -8.67 -4.50 7.10
C ALA A 232 -7.25 -5.00 6.81
N LEU A 233 -6.94 -5.23 5.54
CA LEU A 233 -5.66 -5.76 5.05
C LEU A 233 -5.29 -5.14 3.70
N ILE A 234 -4.02 -5.22 3.31
CA ILE A 234 -3.60 -4.81 1.98
C ILE A 234 -3.86 -5.94 0.97
N SER A 235 -4.56 -5.62 -0.11
CA SER A 235 -4.68 -6.43 -1.33
C SER A 235 -4.40 -5.54 -2.54
N ASP A 236 -3.46 -5.95 -3.39
CA ASP A 236 -3.10 -5.21 -4.62
C ASP A 236 -2.78 -3.73 -4.38
N GLY A 237 -2.13 -3.41 -3.24
CA GLY A 237 -1.75 -2.04 -2.87
C GLY A 237 -2.87 -1.20 -2.25
N HIS A 238 -4.07 -1.75 -2.10
CA HIS A 238 -5.22 -1.07 -1.51
C HIS A 238 -5.67 -1.74 -0.21
N ILE A 239 -6.19 -0.95 0.74
CA ILE A 239 -6.82 -1.50 1.94
C ILE A 239 -8.19 -2.05 1.58
N VAL A 240 -8.41 -3.33 1.86
CA VAL A 240 -9.69 -4.03 1.70
C VAL A 240 -10.20 -4.43 3.08
N ILE A 241 -11.45 -4.10 3.37
CA ILE A 241 -12.17 -4.53 4.59
C ILE A 241 -13.03 -5.74 4.23
N THR A 242 -12.95 -6.78 5.04
CA THR A 242 -13.70 -8.03 4.84
C THR A 242 -14.03 -8.68 6.18
N ASP A 243 -15.00 -9.59 6.20
CA ASP A 243 -15.37 -10.33 7.39
C ASP A 243 -14.21 -11.24 7.87
N LEU A 244 -14.05 -11.36 9.19
CA LEU A 244 -13.16 -12.35 9.77
C LEU A 244 -13.79 -13.74 9.63
N ASP A 245 -13.38 -14.49 8.61
CA ASP A 245 -13.77 -15.88 8.42
C ASP A 245 -12.58 -16.86 8.50
N SER A 246 -12.91 -18.15 8.53
CA SER A 246 -11.91 -19.22 8.60
C SER A 246 -11.01 -19.28 7.36
N ASP A 247 -11.45 -18.77 6.23
CA ASP A 247 -10.70 -18.81 4.98
C ASP A 247 -9.68 -17.67 4.91
N LEU A 248 -10.03 -16.50 5.42
CA LEU A 248 -9.12 -15.37 5.63
C LEU A 248 -7.97 -15.78 6.54
N LEU A 249 -8.26 -16.43 7.67
CA LEU A 249 -7.25 -16.94 8.60
C LEU A 249 -6.29 -17.95 7.93
N LYS A 250 -6.78 -18.77 7.00
CA LYS A 250 -5.96 -19.74 6.25
C LYS A 250 -5.14 -19.09 5.13
N LYS A 251 -5.64 -18.01 4.53
CA LYS A 251 -5.02 -17.37 3.35
C LYS A 251 -4.04 -16.26 3.72
N ASN A 252 -4.29 -15.56 4.83
CA ASN A 252 -3.51 -14.39 5.23
C ASN A 252 -2.05 -14.75 5.57
N LYS A 253 -1.12 -14.03 4.92
CA LYS A 253 0.33 -14.26 5.00
C LYS A 253 0.90 -13.97 6.39
N PHE A 254 0.39 -12.97 7.10
CA PHE A 254 0.82 -12.65 8.46
C PHE A 254 0.63 -13.83 9.39
N TYR A 255 -0.55 -14.46 9.38
CA TYR A 255 -0.84 -15.62 10.22
C TYR A 255 0.09 -16.79 9.92
N LYS A 256 0.40 -17.03 8.63
CA LYS A 256 1.37 -18.08 8.24
C LYS A 256 2.78 -17.76 8.74
N LYS A 257 3.25 -16.53 8.55
CA LYS A 257 4.60 -16.08 8.92
C LYS A 257 4.80 -16.15 10.44
N LYS A 258 3.85 -15.63 11.22
CA LYS A 258 3.84 -15.71 12.69
C LYS A 258 3.73 -17.13 13.22
N LYS A 259 2.84 -17.96 12.66
CA LYS A 259 2.71 -19.36 13.06
C LYS A 259 4.01 -20.14 12.84
N ASN A 260 4.70 -19.85 11.74
CA ASN A 260 6.00 -20.46 11.47
C ASN A 260 7.10 -19.92 12.39
N ALA A 261 7.09 -18.62 12.70
CA ALA A 261 8.02 -18.01 13.66
C ALA A 261 7.87 -18.57 15.09
N ILE A 262 6.64 -18.73 15.57
CA ILE A 262 6.33 -19.34 16.89
C ILE A 262 6.82 -20.79 16.95
N LYS A 263 6.55 -21.58 15.90
CA LYS A 263 7.07 -22.95 15.81
C LYS A 263 8.60 -23.01 15.82
N ALA A 264 9.26 -22.03 15.21
CA ALA A 264 10.71 -21.96 15.17
C ALA A 264 11.31 -21.52 16.53
N SER A 265 10.64 -20.65 17.29
CA SER A 265 11.07 -20.28 18.64
C SER A 265 10.88 -21.43 19.64
N GLU A 266 9.73 -22.12 19.59
CA GLU A 266 9.46 -23.30 20.44
C GLU A 266 10.47 -24.44 20.20
N GLN A 267 10.89 -24.64 18.95
CA GLN A 267 11.92 -25.63 18.61
C GLN A 267 13.32 -25.24 19.09
N LYS A 268 13.63 -23.94 19.11
CA LYS A 268 14.90 -23.42 19.66
C LYS A 268 14.96 -23.60 21.18
N ASP A 269 13.90 -23.22 21.88
CA ASP A 269 13.82 -23.35 23.34
C ASP A 269 13.93 -24.82 23.79
N ALA A 270 13.27 -25.75 23.07
CA ALA A 270 13.39 -27.18 23.34
C ALA A 270 14.79 -27.75 23.06
N SER A 271 15.53 -27.18 22.11
CA SER A 271 16.91 -27.60 21.80
C SER A 271 17.93 -27.08 22.81
N ASP A 272 17.74 -25.86 23.33
CA ASP A 272 18.60 -25.26 24.37
C ASP A 272 18.37 -25.86 25.76
N GLU A 273 17.16 -26.38 26.03
CA GLU A 273 16.85 -27.08 27.28
C GLU A 273 17.45 -28.50 27.31
N ALA A 274 17.53 -29.17 26.15
CA ALA A 274 18.15 -30.50 26.01
C ALA A 274 19.68 -30.48 26.14
N THR A 275 20.35 -29.42 25.68
CA THR A 275 21.80 -29.24 25.88
C THR A 275 22.16 -28.93 27.33
N LYS A 276 21.28 -28.26 28.09
CA LYS A 276 21.48 -27.98 29.52
C LYS A 276 21.28 -29.18 30.46
N THR A 277 20.61 -30.25 30.02
CA THR A 277 20.40 -31.46 30.84
C THR A 277 21.48 -32.52 30.67
N THR A 278 22.49 -32.27 29.82
CA THR A 278 23.56 -33.22 29.51
C THR A 278 24.94 -32.81 30.09
N GLU A 279 25.00 -31.74 30.88
CA GLU A 279 26.15 -31.35 31.74
C GLU A 279 25.84 -31.62 33.22
#